data_AF-A0A0A9XHN0-F1
#
_entry.id   AF-A0A0A9XHN0-F1
#
_cell.length_a   1.000
_cell.length_b   1.000
_cell.length_c   1.000
_cell.angle_alpha   90.00
_cell.angle_beta   90.00
_cell.angle_gamma   90.00
#
_symmetry.space_group_name_H-M   'P 1'
#
loop_
_entity.id
_entity.type
_entity.pdbx_description
1 polymer ?
#
loop_
_entity_poly.entity_id
_entity_poly.type
_entity_poly.pdbx_seq_one_letter_code
_entity_poly.pdbx_strand_id
1 'polypeptide(L)'
;GENSGGKHGKSRGKVGTGRSNIKEELDEREGIQVKEMTPKKRKTLRRKIHCPFCKLDVTNFARHVLRNHKQEPEVAAFAWRAPNDQERKRQLEFLYKQGNFIKSAEGVTRPVRNPLLPKSKTFTTCTKCFGSFASSTFYKHAKTCHFRDGSNSGKKPRYYHQIAGQNLLVRHLQVDENLRTQVFPRMKPDNVSLVAKCDGLILRYGAKYFNSHDASHFVPVTSRKMRELAKVLIAVNGLAPEVTTFVDLLLPRHFNNIVAAIKQIAGFDETTHTYASPAFAMNISTSLKECCDIAELELVNRNEEAGSVETAEVIADIKALRMIIEKHWKHEVSSQAVNDLNEKSWNKVTLIPLATDLALLNTYLQNKGVSLALKLANDEMASRAFYGLVEIVYCRLLLLNRIRPGELQRLTVDLFEAHIDQPKPNASEEFAEVISPTERVLLSKCRRILLRGKGGKGVLVLFPTDVYEHAKLLLKSRRTFVGQENRLFFVRNNSDEPLRGYQVLAKHVKMAGVKFPNAITTTKLRK
;
A
#
# COMPACT_ATOMS: atom_id res chain seq x y z
N GLY A 1 -14.52 68.70 25.74
CA GLY A 1 -15.18 68.63 27.04
C GLY A 1 -16.32 67.65 26.94
N GLU A 2 -16.06 66.46 27.46
CA GLU A 2 -16.93 65.65 28.31
C GLU A 2 -18.46 65.64 28.16
N ASN A 3 -18.93 64.38 28.21
CA ASN A 3 -20.12 63.87 28.91
C ASN A 3 -21.51 64.20 28.36
N SER A 4 -22.49 63.31 28.41
CA SER A 4 -22.70 61.85 28.51
C SER A 4 -24.18 61.70 28.88
N GLY A 5 -24.85 60.59 28.53
CA GLY A 5 -26.12 60.25 29.18
C GLY A 5 -27.27 59.68 28.34
N GLY A 6 -27.09 58.50 27.76
CA GLY A 6 -28.03 57.37 27.86
C GLY A 6 -29.41 57.39 27.15
N LYS A 7 -29.60 56.46 26.21
CA LYS A 7 -30.88 55.76 25.98
C LYS A 7 -30.66 54.27 25.68
N HIS A 8 -31.56 53.47 26.23
CA HIS A 8 -31.68 52.01 26.15
C HIS A 8 -31.76 51.43 24.72
N GLY A 9 -31.24 50.20 24.56
CA GLY A 9 -31.49 49.33 23.40
C GLY A 9 -31.08 47.88 23.66
N LYS A 10 -32.06 46.97 23.58
CA LYS A 10 -32.02 45.53 23.89
C LYS A 10 -30.93 44.74 23.13
N SER A 11 -30.16 43.93 23.84
CA SER A 11 -29.19 42.97 23.30
C SER A 11 -29.86 41.62 22.95
N ARG A 12 -29.64 41.14 21.72
CA ARG A 12 -29.87 39.75 21.31
C ARG A 12 -28.55 38.99 21.45
N GLY A 13 -28.52 38.00 22.33
CA GLY A 13 -27.36 37.15 22.57
C GLY A 13 -27.05 36.24 21.38
N LYS A 14 -25.77 36.21 21.00
CA LYS A 14 -25.14 35.08 20.29
C LYS A 14 -24.08 34.51 21.22
N VAL A 15 -24.30 33.27 21.63
CA VAL A 15 -23.37 32.47 22.44
C VAL A 15 -22.11 32.21 21.63
N GLY A 16 -21.00 32.82 22.04
CA GLY A 16 -19.66 32.48 21.57
C GLY A 16 -19.06 31.42 22.49
N THR A 17 -18.82 30.23 21.96
CA THR A 17 -17.98 29.22 22.63
C THR A 17 -16.52 29.53 22.30
N GLY A 18 -15.79 30.08 23.25
CA GLY A 18 -14.34 30.21 23.20
C GLY A 18 -13.68 28.84 23.20
N ARG A 19 -12.78 28.62 22.24
CA ARG A 19 -11.68 27.65 22.38
C ARG A 19 -10.39 28.44 22.23
N SER A 20 -9.71 28.57 23.35
CA SER A 20 -8.39 29.16 23.52
C SER A 20 -7.35 28.44 22.68
N ASN A 21 -6.64 29.23 21.88
CA ASN A 21 -5.31 28.92 21.36
C ASN A 21 -4.37 28.53 22.50
N ILE A 22 -3.48 27.56 22.26
CA ILE A 22 -2.07 27.50 22.72
C ILE A 22 -1.48 26.15 22.27
N LYS A 23 -0.26 26.20 21.70
CA LYS A 23 0.63 25.15 21.18
C LYS A 23 0.54 24.84 19.67
N GLU A 24 0.78 25.87 18.88
CA GLU A 24 1.77 25.81 17.78
C GLU A 24 3.13 26.17 18.40
N GLU A 25 4.10 25.25 18.35
CA GLU A 25 5.56 25.51 18.29
C GLU A 25 6.33 24.17 18.38
N LEU A 26 7.46 24.10 17.67
CA LEU A 26 8.38 22.97 17.36
C LEU A 26 8.08 22.27 16.01
N ASP A 27 8.54 22.80 14.87
CA ASP A 27 9.91 22.77 14.28
C ASP A 27 10.33 21.39 13.72
N GLU A 28 11.10 21.23 12.65
CA GLU A 28 11.50 22.00 11.47
C GLU A 28 12.31 20.99 10.60
N ARG A 29 12.02 20.88 9.29
CA ARG A 29 12.91 20.43 8.17
C ARG A 29 13.61 19.03 8.28
N GLU A 30 13.49 18.10 7.33
CA GLU A 30 13.97 18.21 5.94
C GLU A 30 12.90 17.85 4.90
N GLY A 31 12.40 18.88 4.23
CA GLY A 31 11.76 18.76 2.93
C GLY A 31 12.66 19.44 1.88
N ILE A 32 12.59 18.97 0.65
CA ILE A 32 13.23 19.57 -0.54
C ILE A 32 13.09 21.10 -0.46
N GLN A 33 14.20 21.79 -0.18
CA GLN A 33 14.20 23.21 0.09
C GLN A 33 13.87 24.00 -1.18
N VAL A 34 12.71 24.65 -1.19
CA VAL A 34 12.41 25.73 -2.15
C VAL A 34 12.97 27.02 -1.54
N LYS A 35 13.95 27.63 -2.19
CA LYS A 35 14.54 28.89 -1.75
C LYS A 35 13.45 29.98 -1.75
N GLU A 36 13.04 30.45 -0.57
CA GLU A 36 12.13 31.59 -0.43
C GLU A 36 12.88 32.90 -0.73
N MET A 37 12.31 33.73 -1.59
CA MET A 37 12.81 35.09 -1.85
C MET A 37 11.84 36.09 -1.23
N THR A 38 12.37 37.04 -0.46
CA THR A 38 11.62 38.14 0.14
C THR A 38 11.02 39.06 -0.94
N PRO A 39 9.85 39.68 -0.69
CA PRO A 39 9.13 40.43 -1.70
C PRO A 39 9.73 41.83 -1.86
N LYS A 40 10.79 41.96 -2.67
CA LYS A 40 11.24 43.26 -3.20
C LYS A 40 10.88 43.38 -4.68
N LYS A 41 10.06 44.40 -4.97
CA LYS A 41 9.68 45.05 -6.23
C LYS A 41 9.87 44.24 -7.54
N ARG A 42 8.72 44.05 -8.23
CA ARG A 42 8.51 43.51 -9.58
C ARG A 42 9.67 43.78 -10.57
N LYS A 43 10.62 42.85 -10.64
CA LYS A 43 11.28 42.46 -11.89
C LYS A 43 10.96 40.98 -12.08
N THR A 44 10.34 40.61 -13.19
CA THR A 44 10.17 39.20 -13.59
C THR A 44 11.55 38.57 -13.68
N LEU A 45 12.00 37.94 -12.58
CA LEU A 45 13.25 37.22 -12.53
C LEU A 45 13.17 36.13 -13.61
N ARG A 46 14.01 36.24 -14.66
CA ARG A 46 14.01 35.26 -15.75
C ARG A 46 14.37 33.90 -15.16
N ARG A 47 13.47 32.94 -15.30
CA ARG A 47 13.67 31.60 -14.74
C ARG A 47 14.89 30.95 -15.38
N LYS A 48 15.77 30.40 -14.54
CA LYS A 48 16.85 29.52 -15.00
C LYS A 48 16.26 28.16 -15.37
N ILE A 49 16.60 27.69 -16.56
CA ILE A 49 16.27 26.37 -17.08
C ILE A 49 17.57 25.59 -17.13
N HIS A 50 17.55 24.35 -16.66
CA HIS A 50 18.72 23.47 -16.76
C HIS A 50 18.80 22.88 -18.16
N CYS A 51 19.96 22.96 -18.80
CA CYS A 51 20.16 22.36 -20.11
C CYS A 51 20.40 20.85 -19.99
N PRO A 52 19.63 19.98 -20.68
CA PRO A 52 19.83 18.53 -20.59
C PRO A 52 21.16 18.07 -21.19
N PHE A 53 21.75 18.84 -22.11
CA PHE A 53 23.00 18.51 -22.82
C PHE A 53 24.25 18.97 -22.06
N CYS A 54 24.48 20.29 -21.95
CA CYS A 54 25.66 20.84 -21.28
C CYS A 54 25.55 20.97 -19.75
N LYS A 55 24.41 20.61 -19.15
CA LYS A 55 24.15 20.70 -17.69
C LYS A 55 24.27 22.12 -17.09
N LEU A 56 24.30 23.16 -17.92
CA LEU A 56 24.35 24.55 -17.47
C LEU A 56 22.95 25.13 -17.24
N ASP A 57 22.83 26.02 -16.25
CA ASP A 57 21.61 26.77 -15.99
C ASP A 57 21.55 28.05 -16.86
N VAL A 58 20.58 28.10 -17.77
CA VAL A 58 20.44 29.17 -18.76
C VAL A 58 19.11 29.92 -18.63
N THR A 59 19.11 31.22 -18.91
CA THR A 59 17.90 32.06 -18.84
C THR A 59 17.17 32.18 -20.18
N ASN A 60 17.86 31.93 -21.30
CA ASN A 60 17.27 31.92 -22.65
C ASN A 60 17.52 30.57 -23.33
N PHE A 61 16.79 29.56 -22.86
CA PHE A 61 16.97 28.17 -23.24
C PHE A 61 16.84 27.94 -24.75
N ALA A 62 15.80 28.48 -25.39
CA ALA A 62 15.57 28.28 -26.82
C ALA A 62 16.75 28.78 -27.67
N ARG A 63 17.31 29.95 -27.34
CA ARG A 63 18.48 30.49 -28.03
C ARG A 63 19.75 29.68 -27.74
N HIS A 64 19.92 29.26 -26.50
CA HIS A 64 21.08 28.47 -26.08
C HIS A 64 21.17 27.14 -26.83
N VAL A 65 20.08 26.37 -26.85
CA VAL A 65 20.05 25.04 -27.48
C VAL A 65 20.28 25.13 -28.99
N LEU A 66 19.71 26.14 -29.67
CA LEU A 66 19.90 26.32 -31.12
C LEU A 66 21.31 26.77 -31.53
N ARG A 67 22.05 27.41 -30.63
CA ARG A 67 23.42 27.89 -30.90
C ARG A 67 24.47 26.85 -30.55
N ASN A 68 24.31 26.20 -29.39
CA ASN A 68 25.35 25.37 -28.80
C ASN A 68 25.11 23.87 -29.01
N HIS A 69 23.88 23.46 -29.34
CA HIS A 69 23.46 22.06 -29.43
C HIS A 69 22.75 21.74 -30.75
N LYS A 70 23.12 22.44 -31.84
CA LYS A 70 22.47 22.26 -33.16
C LYS A 70 22.63 20.86 -33.74
N GLN A 71 23.70 20.16 -33.36
CA GLN A 71 24.03 18.81 -33.84
C GLN A 71 23.27 17.70 -33.10
N GLU A 72 22.66 18.02 -31.94
CA GLU A 72 21.89 17.04 -31.18
C GLU A 72 20.62 16.65 -31.97
N PRO A 73 20.30 15.34 -32.08
CA PRO A 73 19.18 14.87 -32.91
C PRO A 73 17.84 15.45 -32.46
N GLU A 74 17.64 15.58 -31.14
CA GLU A 74 16.45 16.16 -30.53
C GLU A 74 16.26 17.64 -30.88
N VAL A 75 17.35 18.36 -31.14
CA VAL A 75 17.36 19.78 -31.49
C VAL A 75 17.21 19.98 -32.99
N ALA A 76 17.92 19.16 -33.78
CA ALA A 76 17.81 19.14 -35.24
C ALA A 76 16.36 18.88 -35.69
N ALA A 77 15.62 18.04 -34.95
CA ALA A 77 14.23 17.69 -35.24
C ALA A 77 13.25 18.88 -35.33
N PHE A 78 13.49 19.99 -34.60
CA PHE A 78 12.69 21.22 -34.72
C PHE A 78 13.45 22.44 -35.22
N ALA A 79 14.78 22.39 -35.33
CA ALA A 79 15.58 23.58 -35.67
C ALA A 79 15.18 24.21 -37.01
N TRP A 80 14.71 23.40 -37.96
CA TRP A 80 14.23 23.83 -39.28
C TRP A 80 12.82 24.47 -39.27
N ARG A 81 12.02 24.24 -38.22
CA ARG A 81 10.64 24.75 -38.13
C ARG A 81 10.62 26.25 -37.81
N ALA A 82 9.59 26.98 -38.26
CA ALA A 82 9.45 28.40 -37.97
C ALA A 82 9.32 28.70 -36.45
N PRO A 83 9.80 29.85 -35.93
CA PRO A 83 9.74 30.17 -34.50
C PRO A 83 8.34 30.14 -33.88
N ASN A 84 7.30 30.40 -34.68
CA ASN A 84 5.91 30.41 -34.23
C ASN A 84 5.18 29.08 -34.37
N ASP A 85 5.80 28.07 -35.00
CA ASP A 85 5.24 26.72 -35.14
C ASP A 85 4.93 26.13 -33.75
N GLN A 86 3.72 25.60 -33.59
CA GLN A 86 3.30 24.96 -32.34
C GLN A 86 4.16 23.74 -32.01
N GLU A 87 4.61 22.99 -33.02
CA GLU A 87 5.40 21.78 -32.80
C GLU A 87 6.80 22.12 -32.30
N ARG A 88 7.40 23.19 -32.84
CA ARG A 88 8.67 23.73 -32.33
C ARG A 88 8.56 24.15 -30.86
N LYS A 89 7.48 24.84 -30.49
CA LYS A 89 7.22 25.24 -29.10
C LYS A 89 7.06 24.03 -28.18
N ARG A 90 6.39 22.97 -28.64
CA ARG A 90 6.20 21.71 -27.87
C ARG A 90 7.52 20.97 -27.64
N GLN A 91 8.35 20.83 -28.67
CA GLN A 91 9.65 20.15 -28.54
C GLN A 91 10.61 20.93 -27.62
N LEU A 92 10.64 22.27 -27.73
CA LEU A 92 11.34 23.12 -26.77
C LEU A 92 10.77 22.97 -25.35
N GLU A 93 9.44 22.85 -25.21
CA GLU A 93 8.79 22.65 -23.94
C GLU A 93 9.17 21.31 -23.29
N PHE A 94 9.26 20.26 -24.08
CA PHE A 94 9.72 18.95 -23.66
C PHE A 94 11.18 19.00 -23.16
N LEU A 95 12.09 19.58 -23.95
CA LEU A 95 13.51 19.65 -23.61
C LEU A 95 13.78 20.44 -22.32
N TYR A 96 13.11 21.57 -22.09
CA TYR A 96 13.32 22.29 -20.83
C TYR A 96 12.78 21.52 -19.62
N LYS A 97 11.67 20.79 -19.78
CA LYS A 97 11.10 19.97 -18.71
C LYS A 97 12.02 18.81 -18.37
N GLN A 98 12.57 18.14 -19.38
CA GLN A 98 13.57 17.09 -19.24
C GLN A 98 14.82 17.61 -18.52
N GLY A 99 15.35 18.76 -18.93
CA GLY A 99 16.48 19.40 -18.24
C GLY A 99 16.17 19.73 -16.78
N ASN A 100 15.02 20.35 -16.50
CA ASN A 100 14.61 20.62 -15.12
C ASN A 100 14.33 19.36 -14.29
N PHE A 101 13.91 18.26 -14.92
CA PHE A 101 13.77 16.97 -14.28
C PHE A 101 15.12 16.39 -13.87
N ILE A 102 16.13 16.47 -14.74
CA ILE A 102 17.51 16.07 -14.40
C ILE A 102 18.00 16.85 -13.18
N LYS A 103 17.80 18.18 -13.17
CA LYS A 103 18.17 19.01 -12.02
C LYS A 103 17.37 18.68 -10.74
N SER A 104 16.17 18.12 -10.88
CA SER A 104 15.35 17.67 -9.77
C SER A 104 15.94 16.43 -9.08
N ALA A 105 16.77 15.64 -9.75
CA ALA A 105 17.50 14.54 -9.13
C ALA A 105 18.57 15.05 -8.14
N GLU A 106 19.09 16.26 -8.35
CA GLU A 106 20.01 16.96 -7.44
C GLU A 106 19.29 17.67 -6.28
N GLY A 107 18.03 17.31 -6.01
CA GLY A 107 17.24 17.90 -4.94
C GLY A 107 16.62 19.27 -5.25
N VAL A 108 16.76 19.80 -6.47
CA VAL A 108 16.19 21.12 -6.83
C VAL A 108 14.99 20.96 -7.77
N THR A 109 13.79 20.92 -7.20
CA THR A 109 12.55 20.82 -8.00
C THR A 109 12.16 22.16 -8.62
N ARG A 110 12.05 22.22 -9.96
CA ARG A 110 11.59 23.41 -10.69
C ARG A 110 10.19 23.18 -11.30
N PRO A 111 9.10 23.64 -10.65
CA PRO A 111 7.75 23.40 -11.15
C PRO A 111 7.45 24.19 -12.43
N VAL A 112 6.61 23.61 -13.29
CA VAL A 112 6.24 24.21 -14.60
C VAL A 112 5.45 25.52 -14.41
N ARG A 113 4.55 25.58 -13.41
CA ARG A 113 3.78 26.80 -13.08
C ARG A 113 4.37 27.53 -11.88
N ASN A 114 4.39 28.87 -11.94
CA ASN A 114 4.96 29.72 -10.88
C ASN A 114 4.20 29.48 -9.57
N PRO A 115 4.88 29.18 -8.47
CA PRO A 115 4.33 29.42 -7.17
C PRO A 115 4.66 30.87 -6.81
N LEU A 116 3.89 31.83 -7.35
CA LEU A 116 3.78 33.13 -6.66
C LEU A 116 3.03 33.00 -5.33
N LEU A 117 2.66 31.77 -4.95
CA LEU A 117 2.44 31.22 -3.60
C LEU A 117 2.27 29.68 -3.76
N PRO A 118 3.23 28.82 -3.40
CA PRO A 118 2.99 27.39 -3.39
C PRO A 118 2.15 27.07 -2.14
N LYS A 119 0.82 27.07 -2.28
CA LYS A 119 -0.03 26.41 -1.25
C LYS A 119 0.27 24.90 -1.15
N SER A 120 1.01 24.33 -2.11
CA SER A 120 1.32 22.90 -2.18
C SER A 120 2.79 22.65 -1.84
N LYS A 121 3.03 21.92 -0.74
CA LYS A 121 4.35 21.49 -0.27
C LYS A 121 4.91 20.28 -1.04
N THR A 122 4.14 19.66 -1.94
CA THR A 122 4.51 18.39 -2.60
C THR A 122 4.35 18.45 -4.12
N PHE A 123 5.38 18.00 -4.82
CA PHE A 123 5.43 17.96 -6.28
C PHE A 123 5.56 16.52 -6.79
N THR A 124 5.09 16.28 -8.00
CA THR A 124 5.22 15.00 -8.71
C THR A 124 5.55 15.26 -10.18
N THR A 125 6.27 14.34 -10.79
CA THR A 125 6.75 14.46 -12.17
C THR A 125 5.85 13.70 -13.13
N CYS A 126 5.51 14.29 -14.27
CA CYS A 126 4.85 13.58 -15.35
C CYS A 126 5.81 12.60 -16.04
N THR A 127 5.43 11.32 -16.15
CA THR A 127 6.22 10.31 -16.88
C THR A 127 6.28 10.51 -18.39
N LYS A 128 5.45 11.41 -18.92
CA LYS A 128 5.35 11.67 -20.36
C LYS A 128 6.04 12.95 -20.79
N CYS A 129 5.81 14.04 -20.07
CA CYS A 129 6.42 15.34 -20.41
C CYS A 129 7.58 15.75 -19.50
N PHE A 130 7.94 14.94 -18.50
CA PHE A 130 8.98 15.22 -17.50
C PHE A 130 8.78 16.50 -16.67
N GLY A 131 7.64 17.17 -16.81
CA GLY A 131 7.33 18.37 -16.04
C GLY A 131 6.97 18.04 -14.59
N SER A 132 7.46 18.86 -13.65
CA SER A 132 7.08 18.81 -12.24
C SER A 132 5.85 19.68 -11.97
N PHE A 133 4.83 19.10 -11.33
CA PHE A 133 3.55 19.73 -11.02
C PHE A 133 3.17 19.50 -9.57
N ALA A 134 2.35 20.39 -9.00
CA ALA A 134 1.82 20.22 -7.65
C ALA A 134 0.95 18.95 -7.56
N SER A 135 1.22 18.08 -6.58
CA SER A 135 0.57 16.78 -6.44
C SER A 135 -0.95 16.88 -6.38
N SER A 136 -1.49 17.92 -5.73
CA SER A 136 -2.94 18.17 -5.60
C SER A 136 -3.66 18.41 -6.93
N THR A 137 -2.98 18.99 -7.92
CA THR A 137 -3.57 19.37 -9.22
C THR A 137 -3.09 18.51 -10.38
N PHE A 138 -2.18 17.58 -10.12
CA PHE A 138 -1.54 16.75 -11.14
C PHE A 138 -2.53 15.91 -11.97
N TYR A 139 -3.64 15.45 -11.38
CA TYR A 139 -4.67 14.70 -12.11
C TYR A 139 -5.28 15.50 -13.27
N LYS A 140 -5.32 16.84 -13.17
CA LYS A 140 -5.81 17.72 -14.24
C LYS A 140 -4.82 17.68 -15.41
N HIS A 141 -3.53 17.82 -15.11
CA HIS A 141 -2.47 17.73 -16.11
C HIS A 141 -2.43 16.35 -16.77
N ALA A 142 -2.53 15.26 -16.01
CA ALA A 142 -2.48 13.90 -16.56
C ALA A 142 -3.55 13.64 -17.64
N LYS A 143 -4.72 14.30 -17.53
CA LYS A 143 -5.79 14.22 -18.53
C LYS A 143 -5.51 15.04 -19.80
N THR A 144 -4.84 16.18 -19.66
CA THR A 144 -4.59 17.16 -20.74
C THR A 144 -3.14 17.15 -21.23
N CYS A 145 -2.34 16.15 -20.87
CA CYS A 145 -0.93 16.08 -21.27
C CYS A 145 -0.85 15.79 -22.77
N HIS A 146 -0.24 16.69 -23.53
CA HIS A 146 -0.05 16.54 -24.98
C HIS A 146 0.82 15.33 -25.37
N PHE A 147 1.66 14.84 -24.44
CA PHE A 147 2.54 13.68 -24.64
C PHE A 147 1.92 12.37 -24.13
N ARG A 148 0.60 12.34 -23.88
CA ARG A 148 -0.09 11.15 -23.39
C ARG A 148 -0.26 10.13 -24.53
N ASP A 149 0.05 8.87 -24.26
CA ASP A 149 -0.28 7.78 -25.17
C ASP A 149 -1.80 7.66 -25.33
N GLY A 150 -2.30 7.53 -26.57
CA GLY A 150 -3.72 7.42 -26.91
C GLY A 150 -4.46 6.20 -26.34
N SER A 151 -3.81 5.38 -25.52
CA SER A 151 -4.42 4.18 -24.93
C SER A 151 -5.42 4.54 -23.82
N ASN A 152 -6.71 4.33 -24.12
CA ASN A 152 -7.78 4.27 -23.13
C ASN A 152 -7.63 3.01 -22.27
N SER A 153 -6.67 3.02 -21.37
CA SER A 153 -6.39 1.90 -20.46
C SER A 153 -7.22 2.01 -19.18
N GLY A 154 -8.45 1.48 -19.21
CA GLY A 154 -9.26 1.11 -18.04
C GLY A 154 -9.52 2.18 -16.96
N LYS A 155 -10.27 1.81 -15.91
CA LYS A 155 -10.41 2.64 -14.70
C LYS A 155 -9.12 2.55 -13.87
N LYS A 156 -8.20 3.49 -14.07
CA LYS A 156 -6.96 3.58 -13.25
C LYS A 156 -7.27 4.08 -11.84
N PRO A 157 -6.54 3.63 -10.81
CA PRO A 157 -6.72 4.11 -9.44
C PRO A 157 -6.42 5.61 -9.33
N ARG A 158 -7.05 6.29 -8.35
CA ARG A 158 -6.99 7.76 -8.13
C ARG A 158 -5.56 8.33 -8.14
N TYR A 159 -4.58 7.54 -7.70
CA TYR A 159 -3.19 7.96 -7.52
C TYR A 159 -2.21 7.39 -8.54
N TYR A 160 -2.69 6.65 -9.55
CA TYR A 160 -1.86 5.94 -10.53
C TYR A 160 -0.75 6.81 -11.12
N HIS A 161 -1.11 7.99 -11.63
CA HIS A 161 -0.16 8.87 -12.28
C HIS A 161 0.90 9.42 -11.30
N GLN A 162 0.51 9.72 -10.05
CA GLN A 162 1.45 10.22 -9.04
C GLN A 162 2.45 9.13 -8.63
N ILE A 163 1.98 7.88 -8.54
CA ILE A 163 2.83 6.72 -8.27
C ILE A 163 3.82 6.52 -9.42
N ALA A 164 3.35 6.58 -10.66
CA ALA A 164 4.21 6.49 -11.83
C ALA A 164 5.26 7.62 -11.86
N GLY A 165 4.87 8.84 -11.49
CA GLY A 165 5.78 9.98 -11.37
C GLY A 165 6.83 9.81 -10.28
N GLN A 166 6.45 9.27 -9.11
CA GLN A 166 7.41 8.95 -8.05
C GLN A 166 8.36 7.82 -8.47
N ASN A 167 7.85 6.78 -9.15
CA ASN A 167 8.67 5.67 -9.64
C ASN A 167 9.68 6.12 -10.70
N LEU A 168 9.37 7.17 -11.46
CA LEU A 168 10.31 7.76 -12.40
C LEU A 168 11.54 8.35 -11.70
N LEU A 169 11.36 8.96 -10.52
CA LEU A 169 12.47 9.55 -9.76
C LEU A 169 13.50 8.51 -9.33
N VAL A 170 13.04 7.31 -8.99
CA VAL A 170 13.87 6.20 -8.48
C VAL A 170 14.29 5.21 -9.57
N ARG A 171 14.01 5.51 -10.85
CA ARG A 171 14.29 4.59 -11.97
C ARG A 171 15.79 4.31 -12.15
N HIS A 172 16.64 5.24 -11.76
CA HIS A 172 18.09 5.13 -11.89
C HIS A 172 18.74 4.22 -10.83
N LEU A 173 18.03 3.93 -9.74
CA LEU A 173 18.54 3.07 -8.66
C LEU A 173 18.55 1.62 -9.11
N GLN A 174 19.61 0.88 -8.81
CA GLN A 174 19.67 -0.57 -9.03
C GLN A 174 18.81 -1.26 -7.98
N VAL A 175 17.71 -1.88 -8.41
CA VAL A 175 16.70 -2.51 -7.54
C VAL A 175 16.25 -3.82 -8.15
N ASP A 176 15.96 -4.79 -7.31
CA ASP A 176 15.27 -6.03 -7.67
C ASP A 176 14.03 -5.76 -8.56
N GLU A 177 13.94 -6.47 -9.69
CA GLU A 177 12.89 -6.26 -10.69
C GLU A 177 11.49 -6.62 -10.17
N ASN A 178 11.38 -7.59 -9.25
CA ASN A 178 10.10 -7.95 -8.66
C ASN A 178 9.56 -6.83 -7.76
N LEU A 179 10.43 -6.20 -6.97
CA LEU A 179 10.05 -5.01 -6.20
C LEU A 179 9.59 -3.87 -7.11
N ARG A 180 10.35 -3.60 -8.18
CA ARG A 180 10.08 -2.51 -9.11
C ARG A 180 8.76 -2.67 -9.85
N THR A 181 8.45 -3.88 -10.28
CA THR A 181 7.26 -4.20 -11.09
C THR A 181 6.02 -4.46 -10.24
N GLN A 182 6.15 -5.14 -9.08
CA GLN A 182 5.00 -5.58 -8.28
C GLN A 182 4.71 -4.67 -7.08
N VAL A 183 5.75 -4.23 -6.35
CA VAL A 183 5.58 -3.49 -5.08
C VAL A 183 5.45 -1.99 -5.31
N PHE A 184 6.36 -1.38 -6.05
CA PHE A 184 6.39 0.08 -6.23
C PHE A 184 5.10 0.67 -6.80
N PRO A 185 4.40 0.04 -7.77
CA PRO A 185 3.14 0.56 -8.31
C PRO A 185 1.97 0.54 -7.32
N ARG A 186 2.09 -0.18 -6.21
CA ARG A 186 1.06 -0.26 -5.16
C ARG A 186 1.37 0.63 -3.94
N MET A 187 2.57 1.19 -3.85
CA MET A 187 2.94 2.10 -2.77
C MET A 187 2.19 3.43 -2.89
N LYS A 188 1.86 4.03 -1.75
CA LYS A 188 1.22 5.36 -1.71
C LYS A 188 2.22 6.43 -2.19
N PRO A 189 1.82 7.43 -3.00
CA PRO A 189 2.75 8.46 -3.47
C PRO A 189 2.96 9.54 -2.39
N ASP A 190 3.65 9.18 -1.30
CA ASP A 190 4.02 10.06 -0.19
C ASP A 190 5.53 10.04 0.05
N ASN A 191 6.01 10.97 0.89
CA ASN A 191 7.44 11.09 1.22
C ASN A 191 7.98 9.79 1.85
N VAL A 192 7.19 9.14 2.70
CA VAL A 192 7.54 7.85 3.32
C VAL A 192 7.87 6.80 2.25
N SER A 193 7.06 6.71 1.20
CA SER A 193 7.31 5.75 0.12
C SER A 193 8.45 6.17 -0.80
N LEU A 194 8.79 7.47 -0.86
CA LEU A 194 9.98 7.94 -1.57
C LEU A 194 11.24 7.51 -0.81
N VAL A 195 11.32 7.81 0.49
CA VAL A 195 12.44 7.39 1.36
C VAL A 195 12.62 5.87 1.32
N ALA A 196 11.52 5.11 1.43
CA ALA A 196 11.56 3.64 1.32
C ALA A 196 12.10 3.12 -0.03
N LYS A 197 11.96 3.90 -1.11
CA LYS A 197 12.45 3.54 -2.46
C LYS A 197 13.85 4.04 -2.75
N CYS A 198 14.37 4.97 -1.95
CA CYS A 198 15.70 5.56 -2.13
C CYS A 198 16.75 4.89 -1.23
N ASP A 199 16.36 4.43 -0.05
CA ASP A 199 17.30 3.84 0.91
C ASP A 199 17.72 2.41 0.49
N GLY A 200 19.04 2.20 0.37
CA GLY A 200 19.60 0.94 -0.12
C GLY A 200 19.29 -0.26 0.79
N LEU A 201 19.32 -0.08 2.11
CA LEU A 201 19.09 -1.16 3.07
C LEU A 201 17.60 -1.52 3.17
N ILE A 202 16.70 -0.52 3.15
CA ILE A 202 15.25 -0.77 3.09
C ILE A 202 14.86 -1.50 1.80
N LEU A 203 15.50 -1.17 0.67
CA LEU A 203 15.29 -1.87 -0.59
C LEU A 203 15.69 -3.36 -0.49
N ARG A 204 16.87 -3.65 0.08
CA ARG A 204 17.34 -5.03 0.30
C ARG A 204 16.45 -5.80 1.25
N TYR A 205 16.00 -5.16 2.33
CA TYR A 205 14.99 -5.70 3.25
C TYR A 205 13.72 -6.10 2.49
N GLY A 206 13.20 -5.18 1.66
CA GLY A 206 12.02 -5.44 0.84
C GLY A 206 12.22 -6.62 -0.11
N ALA A 207 13.38 -6.72 -0.74
CA ALA A 207 13.69 -7.77 -1.72
C ALA A 207 13.79 -9.13 -1.04
N LYS A 208 14.55 -9.22 0.06
CA LYS A 208 14.63 -10.43 0.88
C LYS A 208 13.25 -10.87 1.36
N TYR A 209 12.47 -9.94 1.93
CA TYR A 209 11.13 -10.24 2.44
C TYR A 209 10.19 -10.74 1.34
N PHE A 210 10.21 -10.10 0.17
CA PHE A 210 9.36 -10.50 -0.97
C PHE A 210 9.78 -11.84 -1.57
N ASN A 211 11.07 -12.04 -1.81
CA ASN A 211 11.60 -13.26 -2.42
C ASN A 211 11.46 -14.48 -1.49
N SER A 212 11.52 -14.30 -0.17
CA SER A 212 11.20 -15.37 0.80
C SER A 212 9.71 -15.73 0.84
N HIS A 213 8.84 -14.87 0.31
CA HIS A 213 7.39 -15.03 0.38
C HIS A 213 6.79 -14.87 -1.03
N ASP A 214 7.03 -15.87 -1.88
CA ASP A 214 6.80 -15.88 -3.34
C ASP A 214 5.31 -15.90 -3.77
N ALA A 215 4.48 -15.06 -3.15
CA ALA A 215 3.06 -14.97 -3.48
C ALA A 215 2.60 -13.52 -3.57
N SER A 216 1.83 -13.23 -4.62
CA SER A 216 1.30 -11.89 -4.96
C SER A 216 0.57 -11.17 -3.79
N HIS A 217 0.08 -11.92 -2.80
CA HIS A 217 -0.59 -11.35 -1.62
C HIS A 217 0.37 -10.76 -0.58
N PHE A 218 1.69 -11.00 -0.67
CA PHE A 218 2.68 -10.36 0.17
C PHE A 218 3.06 -8.96 -0.31
N VAL A 219 2.74 -8.59 -1.56
CA VAL A 219 3.01 -7.24 -2.09
C VAL A 219 2.57 -6.10 -1.15
N PRO A 220 1.33 -6.09 -0.59
CA PRO A 220 0.92 -5.05 0.35
C PRO A 220 1.65 -5.13 1.70
N VAL A 221 2.08 -6.31 2.11
CA VAL A 221 2.81 -6.54 3.37
C VAL A 221 4.25 -6.03 3.24
N THR A 222 4.93 -6.37 2.15
CA THR A 222 6.25 -5.84 1.81
C THR A 222 6.22 -4.31 1.75
N SER A 223 5.24 -3.75 1.02
CA SER A 223 5.04 -2.29 0.97
C SER A 223 4.85 -1.68 2.35
N ARG A 224 4.07 -2.33 3.23
CA ARG A 224 3.85 -1.86 4.59
C ARG A 224 5.14 -1.86 5.40
N LYS A 225 5.90 -2.96 5.40
CA LYS A 225 7.15 -3.11 6.17
C LYS A 225 8.22 -2.12 5.70
N MET A 226 8.43 -1.97 4.39
CA MET A 226 9.36 -0.97 3.85
C MET A 226 8.98 0.45 4.28
N ARG A 227 7.68 0.78 4.26
CA ARG A 227 7.19 2.09 4.72
C ARG A 227 7.26 2.26 6.23
N GLU A 228 7.17 1.19 7.01
CA GLU A 228 7.37 1.22 8.46
C GLU A 228 8.82 1.57 8.80
N LEU A 229 9.80 0.94 8.14
CA LEU A 229 11.22 1.28 8.27
C LEU A 229 11.51 2.72 7.84
N ALA A 230 10.96 3.16 6.70
CA ALA A 230 11.15 4.54 6.25
C ALA A 230 10.56 5.59 7.20
N LYS A 231 9.46 5.27 7.92
CA LYS A 231 8.95 6.16 8.97
C LYS A 231 9.94 6.28 10.13
N VAL A 232 10.56 5.18 10.54
CA VAL A 232 11.58 5.18 11.60
C VAL A 232 12.75 6.05 11.17
N LEU A 233 13.25 5.89 9.95
CA LEU A 233 14.34 6.72 9.43
C LEU A 233 13.99 8.21 9.43
N ILE A 234 12.80 8.58 8.93
CA ILE A 234 12.33 9.97 8.92
C ILE A 234 12.22 10.54 10.35
N ALA A 235 11.69 9.76 11.29
CA ALA A 235 11.51 10.21 12.66
C ALA A 235 12.85 10.35 13.40
N VAL A 236 13.79 9.42 13.19
CA VAL A 236 15.13 9.51 13.80
C VAL A 236 15.94 10.64 13.18
N ASN A 237 15.86 10.87 11.87
CA ASN A 237 16.50 12.01 11.23
C ASN A 237 16.03 13.35 11.82
N GLY A 238 14.75 13.46 12.23
CA GLY A 238 14.25 14.63 12.94
C GLY A 238 14.80 14.83 14.37
N LEU A 239 15.30 13.77 15.00
CA LEU A 239 15.95 13.82 16.33
C LEU A 239 17.49 13.91 16.22
N ALA A 240 18.05 13.37 15.14
CA ALA A 240 19.46 13.19 14.89
C ALA A 240 19.73 13.43 13.40
N PRO A 241 19.97 14.69 12.98
CA PRO A 241 20.14 15.06 11.58
C PRO A 241 21.32 14.40 10.88
N GLU A 242 22.30 13.89 11.65
CA GLU A 242 23.42 13.11 11.14
C GLU A 242 23.01 11.76 10.53
N VAL A 243 21.82 11.24 10.88
CA VAL A 243 21.30 9.98 10.38
C VAL A 243 20.55 10.24 9.08
N THR A 244 21.19 9.97 7.93
CA THR A 244 20.60 10.20 6.61
C THR A 244 20.13 8.90 5.93
N THR A 245 20.83 7.81 6.18
CA THR A 245 20.52 6.47 5.65
C THR A 245 20.13 5.52 6.78
N PHE A 246 19.47 4.43 6.41
CA PHE A 246 19.14 3.39 7.38
C PHE A 246 20.38 2.65 7.89
N VAL A 247 21.52 2.71 7.20
CA VAL A 247 22.79 2.15 7.69
C VAL A 247 23.35 3.02 8.82
N ASP A 248 23.30 4.35 8.69
CA ASP A 248 23.74 5.29 9.73
C ASP A 248 22.96 5.08 11.04
N LEU A 249 21.69 4.69 10.91
CA LEU A 249 20.82 4.36 12.04
C LEU A 249 21.32 3.16 12.86
N LEU A 250 22.08 2.22 12.25
CA LEU A 250 22.43 0.94 12.86
C LEU A 250 23.59 1.00 13.87
N LEU A 251 23.84 2.17 14.47
CA LEU A 251 24.86 2.34 15.49
C LEU A 251 24.27 2.30 16.90
N PRO A 252 24.96 1.70 17.89
CA PRO A 252 24.48 1.60 19.27
C PRO A 252 24.09 2.95 19.90
N ARG A 253 24.83 4.01 19.58
CA ARG A 253 24.57 5.38 20.07
C ARG A 253 23.18 5.90 19.71
N HIS A 254 22.57 5.42 18.63
CA HIS A 254 21.25 5.87 18.19
C HIS A 254 20.10 5.07 18.81
N PHE A 255 20.37 4.07 19.67
CA PHE A 255 19.31 3.25 20.29
C PHE A 255 18.24 4.08 21.00
N ASN A 256 18.63 5.07 21.80
CA ASN A 256 17.69 5.94 22.50
C ASN A 256 16.84 6.77 21.51
N ASN A 257 17.45 7.25 20.43
CA ASN A 257 16.74 7.99 19.37
C ASN A 257 15.75 7.07 18.62
N ILE A 258 16.11 5.81 18.39
CA ILE A 258 15.23 4.79 17.79
C ILE A 258 14.01 4.55 18.68
N VAL A 259 14.21 4.39 19.99
CA VAL A 259 13.11 4.19 20.96
C VAL A 259 12.20 5.42 20.99
N ALA A 260 12.77 6.63 21.08
CA ALA A 260 12.01 7.88 21.08
C ALA A 260 11.19 8.06 19.79
N ALA A 261 11.81 7.83 18.63
CA ALA A 261 11.13 7.88 17.33
C ALA A 261 9.98 6.87 17.23
N ILE A 262 10.17 5.65 17.75
CA ILE A 262 9.13 4.62 17.70
C ILE A 262 7.98 4.96 18.65
N LYS A 263 8.25 5.50 19.84
CA LYS A 263 7.23 6.03 20.75
C LYS A 263 6.42 7.14 20.07
N GLN A 264 7.08 8.08 19.39
CA GLN A 264 6.42 9.14 18.62
C GLN A 264 5.52 8.58 17.50
N ILE A 265 6.03 7.66 16.67
CA ILE A 265 5.27 7.07 15.56
C ILE A 265 4.09 6.22 16.06
N ALA A 266 4.28 5.50 17.17
CA ALA A 266 3.25 4.69 17.78
C ALA A 266 2.18 5.52 18.51
N GLY A 267 2.40 6.83 18.67
CA GLY A 267 1.52 7.73 19.41
C GLY A 267 1.49 7.37 20.89
N PHE A 268 2.67 7.24 21.51
CA PHE A 268 2.81 7.05 22.94
C PHE A 268 2.40 8.33 23.68
N ASP A 269 1.52 8.18 24.66
CA ASP A 269 1.13 9.24 25.57
C ASP A 269 1.87 9.06 26.89
N GLU A 270 2.72 10.03 27.24
CA GLU A 270 3.51 10.01 28.47
C GLU A 270 2.64 10.10 29.72
N THR A 271 1.43 10.66 29.62
CA THR A 271 0.54 10.83 30.78
C THR A 271 -0.23 9.56 31.12
N THR A 272 -0.69 8.85 30.09
CA THR A 272 -1.44 7.59 30.26
C THR A 272 -0.57 6.35 30.13
N HIS A 273 0.69 6.49 29.71
CA HIS A 273 1.60 5.40 29.37
C HIS A 273 1.04 4.41 28.33
N THR A 274 0.17 4.88 27.44
CA THR A 274 -0.48 4.05 26.42
C THR A 274 -0.07 4.44 24.99
N TYR A 275 -0.12 3.46 24.09
CA TYR A 275 0.12 3.61 22.67
C TYR A 275 -1.19 3.67 21.87
N ALA A 276 -1.27 4.62 20.93
CA ALA A 276 -2.30 4.62 19.90
C ALA A 276 -2.18 3.41 18.96
N SER A 277 -0.95 3.02 18.61
CA SER A 277 -0.64 1.87 17.72
C SER A 277 0.30 0.84 18.36
N PRO A 278 -0.14 0.09 19.39
CA PRO A 278 0.73 -0.83 20.13
C PRO A 278 1.29 -1.97 19.26
N ALA A 279 0.49 -2.47 18.31
CA ALA A 279 0.93 -3.55 17.41
C ALA A 279 2.09 -3.14 16.49
N PHE A 280 2.23 -1.85 16.16
CA PHE A 280 3.39 -1.37 15.40
C PHE A 280 4.64 -1.37 16.29
N ALA A 281 4.53 -0.79 17.48
CA ALA A 281 5.62 -0.71 18.46
C ALA A 281 6.17 -2.08 18.84
N MET A 282 5.30 -3.09 19.00
CA MET A 282 5.71 -4.46 19.30
C MET A 282 6.43 -5.15 18.13
N ASN A 283 5.97 -4.94 16.89
CA ASN A 283 6.44 -5.73 15.74
C ASN A 283 7.66 -5.13 15.03
N ILE A 284 7.91 -3.82 15.13
CA ILE A 284 8.98 -3.14 14.39
C ILE A 284 10.37 -3.65 14.73
N SER A 285 10.61 -4.09 15.98
CA SER A 285 11.88 -4.68 16.42
C SER A 285 12.33 -5.87 15.57
N THR A 286 11.39 -6.72 15.13
CA THR A 286 11.72 -7.84 14.24
C THR A 286 12.30 -7.34 12.93
N SER A 287 11.75 -6.26 12.36
CA SER A 287 12.21 -5.70 11.11
C SER A 287 13.54 -4.95 11.28
N LEU A 288 13.77 -4.32 12.45
CA LEU A 288 15.06 -3.72 12.80
C LEU A 288 16.18 -4.78 12.91
N LYS A 289 15.95 -5.87 13.64
CA LYS A 289 16.92 -6.97 13.76
C LYS A 289 17.24 -7.59 12.41
N GLU A 290 16.22 -7.83 11.59
CA GLU A 290 16.39 -8.30 10.20
C GLU A 290 17.21 -7.31 9.36
N CYS A 291 17.10 -5.99 9.57
CA CYS A 291 17.95 -5.00 8.91
C CYS A 291 19.41 -5.07 9.38
N CYS A 292 19.65 -5.27 10.68
CA CYS A 292 21.00 -5.53 11.20
C CYS A 292 21.62 -6.77 10.54
N ASP A 293 20.89 -7.87 10.45
CA ASP A 293 21.37 -9.11 9.84
C ASP A 293 21.71 -8.93 8.35
N ILE A 294 20.91 -8.13 7.62
CA ILE A 294 21.15 -7.82 6.20
C ILE A 294 22.39 -6.94 6.02
N ALA A 295 22.52 -5.89 6.84
CA ALA A 295 23.65 -4.98 6.80
C ALA A 295 24.96 -5.70 7.16
N GLU A 296 24.94 -6.55 8.18
CA GLU A 296 26.07 -7.40 8.55
C GLU A 296 26.53 -8.27 7.37
N LEU A 297 25.60 -9.04 6.78
CA LEU A 297 25.92 -9.93 5.67
C LEU A 297 26.53 -9.17 4.48
N GLU A 298 26.02 -7.98 4.18
CA GLU A 298 26.54 -7.15 3.10
C GLU A 298 27.97 -6.66 3.37
N LEU A 299 28.23 -6.19 4.59
CA LEU A 299 29.56 -5.73 4.97
C LEU A 299 30.58 -6.86 4.98
N VAL A 300 30.19 -8.06 5.44
CA VAL A 300 31.03 -9.26 5.41
C VAL A 300 31.40 -9.63 3.97
N ASN A 301 30.42 -9.68 3.05
CA ASN A 301 30.67 -10.02 1.65
C ASN A 301 31.59 -9.01 0.95
N ARG A 302 31.53 -7.73 1.32
CA ARG A 302 32.45 -6.70 0.78
C ARG A 302 33.84 -6.77 1.42
N ASN A 303 33.94 -7.18 2.68
CA ASN A 303 35.21 -7.26 3.40
C ASN A 303 36.13 -8.38 2.88
N GLU A 304 35.57 -9.47 2.34
CA GLU A 304 36.36 -10.48 1.63
C GLU A 304 37.05 -9.90 0.38
N GLU A 305 36.46 -8.87 -0.24
CA GLU A 305 37.02 -8.18 -1.42
C GLU A 305 37.96 -7.01 -1.06
N ALA A 306 37.78 -6.37 0.10
CA ALA A 306 38.54 -5.20 0.55
C ALA A 306 38.71 -5.18 2.09
N GLY A 307 39.63 -5.98 2.63
CA GLY A 307 39.82 -6.16 4.08
C GLY A 307 40.31 -4.91 4.83
N SER A 308 39.40 -4.00 5.20
CA SER A 308 39.71 -2.81 6.00
C SER A 308 39.25 -2.96 7.46
N VAL A 309 40.06 -2.44 8.39
CA VAL A 309 39.78 -2.46 9.86
C VAL A 309 38.49 -1.69 10.19
N GLU A 310 38.24 -0.58 9.49
CA GLU A 310 37.04 0.26 9.68
C GLU A 310 35.74 -0.53 9.45
N THR A 311 35.72 -1.43 8.46
CA THR A 311 34.52 -2.23 8.18
C THR A 311 34.25 -3.25 9.29
N ALA A 312 35.29 -3.78 9.94
CA ALA A 312 35.15 -4.69 11.07
C ALA A 312 34.55 -4.00 12.31
N GLU A 313 34.93 -2.75 12.57
CA GLU A 313 34.36 -1.93 13.65
C GLU A 313 32.87 -1.66 13.41
N VAL A 314 32.50 -1.27 12.19
CA VAL A 314 31.08 -1.05 11.82
C VAL A 314 30.25 -2.33 11.99
N ILE A 315 30.79 -3.50 11.61
CA ILE A 315 30.12 -4.79 11.84
C ILE A 315 29.92 -5.05 13.35
N ALA A 316 30.93 -4.77 14.18
CA ALA A 316 30.83 -4.93 15.63
C ALA A 316 29.76 -4.01 16.23
N ASP A 317 29.67 -2.77 15.76
CA ASP A 317 28.64 -1.80 16.17
C ASP A 317 27.22 -2.27 15.80
N ILE A 318 27.02 -2.78 14.58
CA ILE A 318 25.73 -3.31 14.13
C ILE A 318 25.31 -4.51 15.01
N LYS A 319 26.26 -5.39 15.33
CA LYS A 319 26.02 -6.53 16.24
C LYS A 319 25.66 -6.05 17.65
N ALA A 320 26.38 -5.06 18.16
CA ALA A 320 26.11 -4.48 19.47
C ALA A 320 24.69 -3.87 19.50
N LEU A 321 24.28 -3.12 18.49
CA LEU A 321 22.93 -2.56 18.42
C LEU A 321 21.87 -3.68 18.37
N ARG A 322 22.06 -4.71 17.54
CA ARG A 322 21.15 -5.86 17.45
C ARG A 322 20.96 -6.52 18.83
N MET A 323 22.05 -6.70 19.57
CA MET A 323 22.03 -7.26 20.93
C MET A 323 21.31 -6.35 21.94
N ILE A 324 21.52 -5.03 21.85
CA ILE A 324 20.81 -4.05 22.69
C ILE A 324 19.31 -4.12 22.41
N ILE A 325 18.89 -4.14 21.14
CA ILE A 325 17.48 -4.31 20.75
C ILE A 325 16.93 -5.62 21.32
N GLU A 326 17.66 -6.73 21.19
CA GLU A 326 17.21 -8.03 21.69
C GLU A 326 16.98 -8.04 23.21
N LYS A 327 17.86 -7.40 23.99
CA LYS A 327 17.82 -7.39 25.45
C LYS A 327 16.88 -6.34 26.04
N HIS A 328 16.89 -5.11 25.50
CA HIS A 328 16.23 -3.96 26.12
C HIS A 328 14.85 -3.65 25.54
N TRP A 329 14.54 -4.10 24.31
CA TRP A 329 13.28 -3.75 23.64
C TRP A 329 12.03 -4.15 24.42
N LYS A 330 12.10 -5.27 25.16
CA LYS A 330 11.01 -5.72 26.01
C LYS A 330 10.65 -4.68 27.08
N HIS A 331 11.64 -4.08 27.71
CA HIS A 331 11.46 -3.15 28.83
C HIS A 331 11.10 -1.75 28.36
N GLU A 332 11.68 -1.31 27.24
CA GLU A 332 11.51 0.04 26.70
C GLU A 332 10.19 0.25 25.95
N VAL A 333 9.69 -0.80 25.28
CA VAL A 333 8.58 -0.67 24.33
C VAL A 333 7.56 -1.81 24.43
N SER A 334 7.99 -3.08 24.29
CA SER A 334 7.03 -4.17 24.06
C SER A 334 6.15 -4.50 25.25
N SER A 335 6.61 -4.36 26.49
CA SER A 335 5.80 -4.71 27.67
C SER A 335 4.56 -3.83 27.77
N GLN A 336 4.73 -2.51 27.64
CA GLN A 336 3.62 -1.56 27.65
C GLN A 336 2.70 -1.76 26.44
N ALA A 337 3.28 -1.99 25.25
CA ALA A 337 2.49 -2.26 24.05
C ALA A 337 1.65 -3.55 24.15
N VAL A 338 2.15 -4.58 24.83
CA VAL A 338 1.40 -5.83 25.09
C VAL A 338 0.28 -5.59 26.10
N ASN A 339 0.55 -4.85 27.17
CA ASN A 339 -0.47 -4.50 28.16
C ASN A 339 -1.62 -3.72 27.51
N ASP A 340 -1.33 -2.71 26.70
CA ASP A 340 -2.36 -1.96 25.96
C ASP A 340 -3.23 -2.86 25.07
N LEU A 341 -2.62 -3.85 24.40
CA LEU A 341 -3.36 -4.79 23.55
C LEU A 341 -4.26 -5.68 24.39
N ASN A 342 -3.78 -6.12 25.54
CA ASN A 342 -4.54 -6.96 26.46
C ASN A 342 -5.69 -6.18 27.09
N GLU A 343 -5.45 -4.97 27.62
CA GLU A 343 -6.50 -4.10 28.18
C GLU A 343 -7.57 -3.75 27.16
N LYS A 344 -7.18 -3.40 25.92
CA LYS A 344 -8.10 -3.18 24.80
C LYS A 344 -8.89 -4.44 24.44
N SER A 345 -8.38 -5.63 24.79
CA SER A 345 -9.07 -6.90 24.56
C SER A 345 -10.03 -7.27 25.70
N TRP A 346 -9.76 -6.87 26.95
CA TRP A 346 -10.58 -7.21 28.12
C TRP A 346 -11.99 -6.65 28.03
N ASN A 347 -12.11 -5.37 27.69
CA ASN A 347 -13.42 -4.69 27.58
C ASN A 347 -14.14 -4.97 26.25
N LYS A 348 -13.60 -5.86 25.41
CA LYS A 348 -14.18 -6.19 24.12
C LYS A 348 -15.28 -7.23 24.29
N VAL A 349 -16.53 -6.77 24.27
CA VAL A 349 -17.71 -7.67 24.28
C VAL A 349 -17.60 -8.71 23.16
N THR A 350 -17.57 -9.98 23.55
CA THR A 350 -17.56 -11.10 22.62
C THR A 350 -18.99 -11.33 22.12
N LEU A 351 -19.30 -10.75 20.97
CA LEU A 351 -20.59 -10.95 20.29
C LEU A 351 -20.62 -12.34 19.65
N ILE A 352 -21.50 -13.21 20.13
CA ILE A 352 -21.77 -14.53 19.57
C ILE A 352 -22.94 -14.42 18.57
N PRO A 353 -22.84 -14.99 17.35
CA PRO A 353 -23.96 -15.02 16.41
C PRO A 353 -25.15 -15.78 16.99
N LEU A 354 -26.35 -15.20 16.89
CA LEU A 354 -27.58 -15.89 17.29
C LEU A 354 -27.87 -17.04 16.31
N ALA A 355 -28.31 -18.19 16.82
CA ALA A 355 -28.63 -19.35 15.98
C ALA A 355 -29.72 -19.02 14.94
N THR A 356 -30.70 -18.20 15.30
CA THR A 356 -31.76 -17.76 14.39
C THR A 356 -31.22 -16.86 13.28
N ASP A 357 -30.28 -15.96 13.57
CA ASP A 357 -29.62 -15.12 12.56
C ASP A 357 -28.77 -15.97 11.59
N LEU A 358 -28.08 -17.01 12.09
CA LEU A 358 -27.35 -17.95 11.25
C LEU A 358 -28.29 -18.78 10.36
N ALA A 359 -29.43 -19.22 10.90
CA ALA A 359 -30.44 -19.93 10.12
C ALA A 359 -31.03 -19.04 9.02
N LEU A 360 -31.40 -17.79 9.34
CA LEU A 360 -31.89 -16.81 8.36
C LEU A 360 -30.86 -16.56 7.25
N LEU A 361 -29.59 -16.37 7.62
CA LEU A 361 -28.51 -16.20 6.65
C LEU A 361 -28.34 -17.44 5.76
N ASN A 362 -28.39 -18.64 6.33
CA ASN A 362 -28.25 -19.88 5.56
C ASN A 362 -29.40 -20.05 4.55
N THR A 363 -30.65 -19.85 4.98
CA THR A 363 -31.83 -19.89 4.09
C THR A 363 -31.75 -18.84 2.99
N TYR A 364 -31.35 -17.61 3.33
CA TYR A 364 -31.12 -16.56 2.34
C TYR A 364 -30.07 -16.97 1.29
N LEU A 365 -28.92 -17.49 1.72
CA LEU A 365 -27.84 -17.90 0.82
C LEU A 365 -28.24 -19.09 -0.07
N GLN A 366 -29.00 -20.05 0.47
CA GLN A 366 -29.53 -21.18 -0.29
C GLN A 366 -30.49 -20.71 -1.38
N ASN A 367 -31.53 -19.95 -1.02
CA ASN A 367 -32.54 -19.44 -1.96
C ASN A 367 -31.91 -18.55 -3.03
N LYS A 368 -30.99 -17.66 -2.63
CA LYS A 368 -30.26 -16.79 -3.56
C LYS A 368 -29.36 -17.59 -4.50
N GLY A 369 -28.71 -18.64 -4.01
CA GLY A 369 -27.88 -19.55 -4.80
C GLY A 369 -28.67 -20.21 -5.91
N VAL A 370 -29.80 -20.85 -5.57
CA VAL A 370 -30.69 -21.51 -6.55
C VAL A 370 -31.19 -20.51 -7.60
N SER A 371 -31.67 -19.34 -7.16
CA SER A 371 -32.16 -18.30 -8.08
C SER A 371 -31.10 -17.80 -9.06
N LEU A 372 -29.85 -17.62 -8.60
CA LEU A 372 -28.75 -17.17 -9.46
C LEU A 372 -28.25 -18.28 -10.38
N ALA A 373 -28.23 -19.53 -9.91
CA ALA A 373 -27.86 -20.69 -10.71
C ALA A 373 -28.83 -20.91 -11.87
N LEU A 374 -30.15 -20.82 -11.61
CA LEU A 374 -31.16 -20.90 -12.67
C LEU A 374 -31.01 -19.78 -13.70
N LYS A 375 -30.74 -18.54 -13.25
CA LYS A 375 -30.51 -17.42 -14.16
C LYS A 375 -29.27 -17.61 -15.03
N LEU A 376 -28.19 -18.13 -14.45
CA LEU A 376 -26.95 -18.39 -15.17
C LEU A 376 -27.08 -19.57 -16.14
N ALA A 377 -27.89 -20.58 -15.79
CA ALA A 377 -28.17 -21.71 -16.66
C ALA A 377 -29.04 -21.32 -17.88
N ASN A 378 -29.93 -20.35 -17.72
CA ASN A 378 -30.81 -19.88 -18.79
C ASN A 378 -30.16 -18.80 -19.69
N ASP A 379 -29.19 -18.03 -19.15
CA ASP A 379 -28.48 -16.98 -19.86
C ASP A 379 -26.99 -17.02 -19.52
N GLU A 380 -26.20 -17.61 -20.42
CA GLU A 380 -24.75 -17.75 -20.28
C GLU A 380 -24.01 -16.39 -20.30
N MET A 381 -24.67 -15.30 -20.71
CA MET A 381 -24.11 -13.93 -20.68
C MET A 381 -24.53 -13.13 -19.43
N ALA A 382 -25.25 -13.74 -18.48
CA ALA A 382 -25.72 -13.09 -17.26
C ALA A 382 -24.58 -12.81 -16.24
N SER A 383 -23.72 -11.83 -16.52
CA SER A 383 -22.56 -11.45 -15.70
C SER A 383 -22.90 -11.20 -14.22
N ARG A 384 -24.04 -10.55 -13.95
CA ARG A 384 -24.50 -10.32 -12.56
C ARG A 384 -24.87 -11.62 -11.85
N ALA A 385 -25.45 -12.58 -12.58
CA ALA A 385 -25.79 -13.89 -12.03
C ALA A 385 -24.53 -14.69 -11.73
N PHE A 386 -23.56 -14.69 -12.64
CA PHE A 386 -22.25 -15.31 -12.46
C PHE A 386 -21.55 -14.80 -11.20
N TYR A 387 -21.21 -13.51 -11.13
CA TYR A 387 -20.48 -12.97 -9.97
C TYR A 387 -21.28 -13.04 -8.67
N GLY A 388 -22.61 -12.92 -8.74
CA GLY A 388 -23.47 -13.16 -7.59
C GLY A 388 -23.37 -14.59 -7.07
N LEU A 389 -23.38 -15.59 -7.97
CA LEU A 389 -23.25 -16.99 -7.60
C LEU A 389 -21.87 -17.30 -7.04
N VAL A 390 -20.79 -16.71 -7.59
CA VAL A 390 -19.43 -16.79 -7.02
C VAL A 390 -19.42 -16.30 -5.56
N GLU A 391 -20.03 -15.15 -5.28
CA GLU A 391 -20.14 -14.61 -3.91
C GLU A 391 -20.93 -15.54 -2.97
N ILE A 392 -22.06 -16.09 -3.45
CA ILE A 392 -22.91 -16.98 -2.65
C ILE A 392 -22.18 -18.29 -2.32
N VAL A 393 -21.58 -18.96 -3.32
CA VAL A 393 -20.81 -20.19 -3.11
C VAL A 393 -19.70 -19.95 -2.09
N TYR A 394 -18.97 -18.84 -2.24
CA TYR A 394 -17.92 -18.45 -1.31
C TYR A 394 -18.43 -18.27 0.13
N CYS A 395 -19.55 -17.55 0.32
CA CYS A 395 -20.17 -17.35 1.64
C CYS A 395 -20.65 -18.66 2.28
N ARG A 396 -21.27 -19.55 1.49
CA ARG A 396 -21.76 -20.84 1.98
C ARG A 396 -20.61 -21.74 2.46
N LEU A 397 -19.51 -21.77 1.72
CA LEU A 397 -18.30 -22.50 2.12
C LEU A 397 -17.66 -21.92 3.37
N LEU A 398 -17.61 -20.58 3.50
CA LEU A 398 -17.11 -19.94 4.72
C LEU A 398 -17.94 -20.28 5.96
N LEU A 399 -19.27 -20.26 5.86
CA LEU A 399 -20.16 -20.54 6.98
C LEU A 399 -20.06 -21.99 7.44
N LEU A 400 -20.03 -22.93 6.50
CA LEU A 400 -19.94 -24.36 6.83
C LEU A 400 -18.57 -24.73 7.41
N ASN A 401 -17.49 -24.29 6.77
CA ASN A 401 -16.14 -24.76 7.11
C ASN A 401 -15.45 -23.92 8.19
N ARG A 402 -15.97 -22.73 8.52
CA ARG A 402 -15.34 -21.79 9.48
C ARG A 402 -13.84 -21.55 9.21
N ILE A 403 -13.47 -21.51 7.94
CA ILE A 403 -12.08 -21.28 7.48
C ILE A 403 -11.77 -19.79 7.38
N ARG A 404 -10.48 -19.45 7.37
CA ARG A 404 -10.08 -18.04 7.14
C ARG A 404 -10.45 -17.65 5.71
N PRO A 405 -10.97 -16.44 5.48
CA PRO A 405 -11.24 -15.96 4.11
C PRO A 405 -10.04 -16.07 3.17
N GLY A 406 -8.84 -15.78 3.69
CA GLY A 406 -7.61 -15.89 2.92
C GLY A 406 -7.27 -17.31 2.48
N GLU A 407 -7.70 -18.34 3.22
CA GLU A 407 -7.50 -19.75 2.83
C GLU A 407 -8.39 -20.09 1.64
N LEU A 408 -9.68 -19.76 1.71
CA LEU A 408 -10.62 -20.03 0.62
C LEU A 408 -10.35 -19.20 -0.65
N GLN A 409 -9.84 -17.97 -0.49
CA GLN A 409 -9.45 -17.09 -1.61
C GLN A 409 -8.36 -17.70 -2.49
N ARG A 410 -7.60 -18.67 -1.98
CA ARG A 410 -6.50 -19.33 -2.70
C ARG A 410 -6.91 -20.57 -3.48
N LEU A 411 -8.19 -20.96 -3.45
CA LEU A 411 -8.66 -22.05 -4.31
C LEU A 411 -8.43 -21.66 -5.77
N THR A 412 -7.63 -22.47 -6.47
CA THR A 412 -7.39 -22.31 -7.91
C THR A 412 -8.36 -23.16 -8.72
N VAL A 413 -8.52 -22.79 -9.98
CA VAL A 413 -9.31 -23.56 -10.97
C VAL A 413 -8.71 -24.95 -11.13
N ASP A 414 -7.40 -25.04 -11.40
CA ASP A 414 -6.69 -26.31 -11.57
C ASP A 414 -6.89 -27.26 -10.37
N LEU A 415 -6.86 -26.72 -9.15
CA LEU A 415 -7.08 -27.52 -7.94
C LEU A 415 -8.52 -28.00 -7.84
N PHE A 416 -9.50 -27.17 -8.21
CA PHE A 416 -10.90 -27.59 -8.22
C PHE A 416 -11.16 -28.64 -9.32
N GLU A 417 -10.65 -28.43 -10.53
CA GLU A 417 -10.76 -29.34 -11.68
C GLU A 417 -10.17 -30.71 -11.39
N ALA A 418 -9.01 -30.76 -10.71
CA ALA A 418 -8.40 -32.02 -10.29
C ALA A 418 -9.31 -32.88 -9.38
N HIS A 419 -10.35 -32.29 -8.76
CA HIS A 419 -11.31 -32.97 -7.90
C HIS A 419 -12.68 -33.18 -8.55
N ILE A 420 -12.92 -32.68 -9.78
CA ILE A 420 -14.25 -32.73 -10.43
C ILE A 420 -14.72 -34.17 -10.69
N ASP A 421 -13.77 -35.06 -11.00
CA ASP A 421 -14.04 -36.42 -11.47
C ASP A 421 -13.45 -37.51 -10.56
N GLN A 422 -12.86 -37.13 -9.42
CA GLN A 422 -12.40 -38.13 -8.48
C GLN A 422 -13.59 -38.88 -7.88
N PRO A 423 -13.54 -40.21 -7.71
CA PRO A 423 -14.50 -40.92 -6.88
C PRO A 423 -14.57 -40.22 -5.52
N LYS A 424 -15.76 -40.21 -4.87
CA LYS A 424 -15.77 -39.82 -3.46
C LYS A 424 -14.75 -40.73 -2.78
N PRO A 425 -13.73 -40.20 -2.09
CA PRO A 425 -12.74 -41.07 -1.50
C PRO A 425 -13.52 -41.96 -0.55
N ASN A 426 -13.56 -43.26 -0.83
CA ASN A 426 -14.09 -44.25 0.08
C ASN A 426 -13.50 -43.88 1.43
N ALA A 427 -14.34 -43.71 2.45
CA ALA A 427 -13.83 -43.58 3.79
C ALA A 427 -12.93 -44.81 3.96
N SER A 428 -11.62 -44.62 3.97
CA SER A 428 -10.70 -45.71 4.28
C SER A 428 -11.24 -46.29 5.58
N GLU A 429 -11.46 -47.61 5.59
CA GLU A 429 -12.10 -48.31 6.71
C GLU A 429 -11.42 -47.94 8.04
N GLU A 430 -10.11 -47.61 8.00
CA GLU A 430 -9.28 -47.10 9.08
C GLU A 430 -9.79 -45.82 9.80
N PHE A 431 -10.58 -44.96 9.15
CA PHE A 431 -11.15 -43.76 9.80
C PHE A 431 -12.62 -43.95 10.19
N ALA A 432 -13.27 -45.03 9.76
CA ALA A 432 -14.68 -45.25 10.05
C ALA A 432 -14.93 -45.41 11.55
N GLU A 433 -13.98 -45.97 12.29
CA GLU A 433 -14.06 -46.20 13.74
C GLU A 433 -13.85 -44.93 14.58
N VAL A 434 -13.19 -43.90 14.03
CA VAL A 434 -12.85 -42.66 14.74
C VAL A 434 -13.91 -41.56 14.54
N ILE A 435 -14.72 -41.67 13.49
CA ILE A 435 -15.65 -40.62 13.05
C ILE A 435 -17.05 -40.88 13.63
N SER A 436 -17.65 -39.84 14.22
CA SER A 436 -19.01 -39.94 14.78
C SER A 436 -20.08 -40.24 13.70
N PRO A 437 -21.23 -40.83 14.07
CA PRO A 437 -22.31 -41.14 13.12
C PRO A 437 -22.79 -39.90 12.32
N THR A 438 -22.86 -38.74 12.98
CA THR A 438 -23.23 -37.46 12.37
C THR A 438 -22.18 -36.96 11.38
N GLU A 439 -20.89 -37.07 11.70
CA GLU A 439 -19.80 -36.73 10.79
C GLU A 439 -19.76 -37.67 9.58
N ARG A 440 -20.04 -38.98 9.76
CA ARG A 440 -20.13 -39.94 8.66
C ARG A 440 -21.21 -39.57 7.65
N VAL A 441 -22.38 -39.14 8.13
CA VAL A 441 -23.47 -38.62 7.28
C VAL A 441 -23.09 -37.30 6.61
N LEU A 442 -22.34 -36.43 7.29
CA LEU A 442 -21.91 -35.16 6.71
C LEU A 442 -20.87 -35.38 5.61
N LEU A 443 -19.92 -36.29 5.83
CA LEU A 443 -18.89 -36.67 4.86
C LEU A 443 -19.47 -37.38 3.65
N SER A 444 -20.54 -38.18 3.80
CA SER A 444 -21.20 -38.82 2.65
C SER A 444 -21.89 -37.79 1.72
N LYS A 445 -22.34 -36.65 2.28
CA LYS A 445 -23.03 -35.57 1.57
C LYS A 445 -22.10 -34.45 1.06
N CYS A 446 -20.82 -34.47 1.42
CA CYS A 446 -19.84 -33.44 1.07
C CYS A 446 -18.67 -33.99 0.25
N ARG A 447 -18.25 -33.22 -0.75
CA ARG A 447 -16.95 -33.40 -1.42
C ARG A 447 -15.85 -32.76 -0.59
N ARG A 448 -14.65 -33.34 -0.61
CA ARG A 448 -13.48 -32.92 0.17
C ARG A 448 -12.44 -32.34 -0.77
N ILE A 449 -11.98 -31.12 -0.51
CA ILE A 449 -10.89 -30.47 -1.26
C ILE A 449 -9.85 -29.96 -0.27
N LEU A 450 -8.59 -30.35 -0.45
CA LEU A 450 -7.49 -29.94 0.43
C LEU A 450 -6.83 -28.65 -0.10
N LEU A 451 -6.87 -27.58 0.68
CA LEU A 451 -6.22 -26.31 0.38
C LEU A 451 -4.89 -26.17 1.13
N ARG A 452 -3.98 -25.37 0.57
CA ARG A 452 -2.77 -24.96 1.29
C ARG A 452 -3.10 -23.85 2.31
N GLY A 453 -3.00 -24.19 3.59
CA GLY A 453 -3.15 -23.29 4.74
C GLY A 453 -1.88 -22.53 5.11
N LYS A 454 -1.93 -21.82 6.25
CA LYS A 454 -0.79 -21.07 6.78
C LYS A 454 0.34 -22.03 7.16
N GLY A 455 1.59 -21.70 6.78
CA GLY A 455 2.78 -22.48 7.13
C GLY A 455 2.84 -23.84 6.42
N GLY A 456 2.21 -23.98 5.25
CA GLY A 456 2.24 -25.22 4.47
C GLY A 456 1.26 -26.31 4.95
N LYS A 457 0.56 -26.11 6.07
CA LYS A 457 -0.42 -27.09 6.58
C LYS A 457 -1.63 -27.20 5.64
N GLY A 458 -2.10 -28.42 5.37
CA GLY A 458 -3.33 -28.66 4.63
C GLY A 458 -4.57 -28.20 5.39
N VAL A 459 -5.54 -27.59 4.69
CA VAL A 459 -6.84 -27.18 5.21
C VAL A 459 -7.92 -27.85 4.38
N LEU A 460 -8.67 -28.77 5.00
CA LEU A 460 -9.76 -29.46 4.34
C LEU A 460 -10.97 -28.52 4.20
N VAL A 461 -11.53 -28.44 3.00
CA VAL A 461 -12.77 -27.72 2.71
C VAL A 461 -13.83 -28.71 2.23
N LEU A 462 -14.95 -28.71 2.93
CA LEU A 462 -16.13 -29.50 2.64
C LEU A 462 -17.05 -28.71 1.71
N PHE A 463 -17.39 -29.33 0.59
CA PHE A 463 -18.31 -28.83 -0.41
C PHE A 463 -19.59 -29.65 -0.36
N PRO A 464 -20.69 -29.11 0.20
CA PRO A 464 -22.01 -29.73 0.09
C PRO A 464 -22.37 -30.00 -1.37
N THR A 465 -23.11 -31.08 -1.62
CA THR A 465 -23.47 -31.50 -2.98
C THR A 465 -24.09 -30.36 -3.79
N ASP A 466 -25.02 -29.60 -3.22
CA ASP A 466 -25.67 -28.48 -3.91
C ASP A 466 -24.71 -27.29 -4.17
N VAL A 467 -23.80 -26.99 -3.23
CA VAL A 467 -22.74 -25.97 -3.42
C VAL A 467 -21.74 -26.42 -4.48
N TYR A 468 -21.44 -27.71 -4.54
CA TYR A 468 -20.55 -28.31 -5.52
C TYR A 468 -21.13 -28.24 -6.93
N GLU A 469 -22.43 -28.51 -7.11
CA GLU A 469 -23.11 -28.33 -8.39
C GLU A 469 -23.07 -26.87 -8.85
N HIS A 470 -23.32 -25.91 -7.95
CA HIS A 470 -23.16 -24.49 -8.27
C HIS A 470 -21.71 -24.14 -8.67
N ALA A 471 -20.71 -24.74 -8.01
CA ALA A 471 -19.31 -24.53 -8.34
C ALA A 471 -18.94 -25.10 -9.72
N LYS A 472 -19.49 -26.27 -10.10
CA LYS A 472 -19.33 -26.82 -11.46
C LYS A 472 -19.96 -25.92 -12.52
N LEU A 473 -21.17 -25.40 -12.26
CA LEU A 473 -21.83 -24.44 -13.16
C LEU A 473 -20.99 -23.16 -13.34
N LEU A 474 -20.41 -22.65 -12.25
CA LEU A 474 -19.48 -21.52 -12.29
C LEU A 474 -18.25 -21.82 -13.15
N LEU A 475 -17.67 -23.02 -13.02
CA LEU A 475 -16.52 -23.39 -13.84
C LEU A 475 -16.86 -23.43 -15.34
N LYS A 476 -18.01 -24.04 -15.71
CA LYS A 476 -18.47 -24.11 -17.10
C LYS A 476 -18.65 -22.72 -17.71
N SER A 477 -19.24 -21.80 -16.97
CA SER A 477 -19.56 -20.44 -17.44
C SER A 477 -18.39 -19.46 -17.31
N ARG A 478 -17.26 -19.88 -16.73
CA ARG A 478 -16.14 -19.00 -16.37
C ARG A 478 -15.50 -18.31 -17.58
N ARG A 479 -15.31 -19.06 -18.68
CA ARG A 479 -14.61 -18.60 -19.89
C ARG A 479 -15.23 -17.34 -20.50
N THR A 480 -16.52 -17.10 -20.25
CA THR A 480 -17.28 -15.93 -20.72
C THR A 480 -16.94 -14.65 -19.94
N PHE A 481 -16.60 -14.76 -18.66
CA PHE A 481 -16.49 -13.61 -17.75
C PHE A 481 -15.09 -13.37 -17.19
N VAL A 482 -14.20 -14.34 -17.26
CA VAL A 482 -12.87 -14.29 -16.64
C VAL A 482 -11.82 -14.72 -17.65
N GLY A 483 -10.73 -13.95 -17.76
CA GLY A 483 -9.63 -14.26 -18.66
C GLY A 483 -8.95 -15.60 -18.32
N GLN A 484 -8.46 -16.30 -19.35
CA GLN A 484 -7.87 -17.63 -19.22
C GLN A 484 -6.60 -17.65 -18.34
N GLU A 485 -5.84 -16.55 -18.34
CA GLU A 485 -4.64 -16.37 -17.50
C GLU A 485 -4.95 -16.38 -16.00
N ASN A 486 -6.21 -16.14 -15.61
CA ASN A 486 -6.58 -16.05 -14.21
C ASN A 486 -6.86 -17.43 -13.61
N ARG A 487 -5.96 -17.89 -12.74
CA ARG A 487 -6.04 -19.19 -12.05
C ARG A 487 -6.98 -19.22 -10.83
N LEU A 488 -7.48 -18.08 -10.35
CA LEU A 488 -8.28 -18.00 -9.11
C LEU A 488 -9.71 -18.47 -9.33
N PHE A 489 -10.22 -19.39 -8.51
CA PHE A 489 -11.61 -19.83 -8.62
C PHE A 489 -12.59 -18.69 -8.24
N PHE A 490 -12.36 -18.05 -7.09
CA PHE A 490 -13.21 -16.98 -6.55
C PHE A 490 -12.70 -15.58 -6.91
N VAL A 491 -13.11 -15.09 -8.07
CA VAL A 491 -12.72 -13.76 -8.59
C VAL A 491 -13.73 -12.67 -8.24
N ARG A 492 -13.22 -11.43 -8.15
CA ARG A 492 -14.08 -10.26 -8.02
C ARG A 492 -14.68 -9.86 -9.36
N ASN A 493 -15.87 -9.27 -9.32
CA ASN A 493 -16.55 -8.72 -10.49
C ASN A 493 -15.61 -7.79 -11.29
N ASN A 494 -15.40 -8.11 -12.57
CA ASN A 494 -14.57 -7.37 -13.54
C ASN A 494 -13.15 -7.06 -13.03
N SER A 495 -12.51 -8.01 -12.34
CA SER A 495 -11.19 -7.81 -11.74
C SER A 495 -10.44 -9.14 -11.61
N ASP A 496 -9.13 -9.12 -11.83
CA ASP A 496 -8.27 -10.28 -11.63
C ASP A 496 -7.89 -10.54 -10.16
N GLU A 497 -8.32 -9.67 -9.26
CA GLU A 497 -8.12 -9.86 -7.81
C GLU A 497 -9.10 -10.89 -7.21
N PRO A 498 -8.67 -11.61 -6.15
CA PRO A 498 -9.56 -12.49 -5.41
C PRO A 498 -10.70 -11.72 -4.73
N LEU A 499 -11.80 -12.42 -4.46
CA LEU A 499 -12.91 -11.92 -3.64
C LEU A 499 -12.41 -11.48 -2.27
N ARG A 500 -12.98 -10.41 -1.71
CA ARG A 500 -12.67 -9.97 -0.33
C ARG A 500 -13.70 -10.57 0.61
N GLY A 501 -13.39 -11.72 1.19
CA GLY A 501 -14.38 -12.52 1.90
C GLY A 501 -15.09 -11.81 3.05
N TYR A 502 -14.39 -10.93 3.77
CA TYR A 502 -15.01 -10.10 4.82
C TYR A 502 -16.05 -9.12 4.27
N GLN A 503 -15.81 -8.52 3.09
CA GLN A 503 -16.74 -7.59 2.45
C GLN A 503 -17.95 -8.32 1.88
N VAL A 504 -17.71 -9.45 1.23
CA VAL A 504 -18.76 -10.29 0.62
C VAL A 504 -19.67 -10.86 1.71
N LEU A 505 -19.11 -11.42 2.79
CA LEU A 505 -19.90 -11.89 3.91
C LEU A 505 -20.73 -10.76 4.53
N ALA A 506 -20.10 -9.61 4.82
CA ALA A 506 -20.82 -8.47 5.40
C ALA A 506 -21.94 -7.95 4.50
N LYS A 507 -21.76 -7.97 3.17
CA LYS A 507 -22.80 -7.64 2.19
C LYS A 507 -23.99 -8.59 2.31
N HIS A 508 -23.76 -9.90 2.28
CA HIS A 508 -24.84 -10.88 2.32
C HIS A 508 -25.52 -10.98 3.69
N VAL A 509 -24.78 -10.77 4.78
CA VAL A 509 -25.33 -10.67 6.15
C VAL A 509 -26.35 -9.52 6.23
N LYS A 510 -26.01 -8.34 5.69
CA LYS A 510 -26.94 -7.21 5.64
C LYS A 510 -28.16 -7.50 4.77
N MET A 511 -27.95 -8.12 3.60
CA MET A 511 -29.06 -8.46 2.69
C MET A 511 -29.98 -9.56 3.24
N ALA A 512 -29.48 -10.43 4.11
CA ALA A 512 -30.28 -11.47 4.76
C ALA A 512 -31.24 -10.92 5.84
N GLY A 513 -31.10 -9.65 6.25
CA GLY A 513 -31.99 -9.04 7.24
C GLY A 513 -31.84 -9.60 8.65
N VAL A 514 -30.65 -10.11 9.01
CA VAL A 514 -30.38 -10.63 10.36
C VAL A 514 -30.47 -9.53 11.42
N LYS A 515 -30.82 -9.88 12.66
CA LYS A 515 -31.00 -8.92 13.76
C LYS A 515 -29.68 -8.28 14.18
N PHE A 516 -28.61 -9.09 14.30
CA PHE A 516 -27.30 -8.64 14.77
C PHE A 516 -26.19 -8.86 13.72
N PRO A 517 -26.16 -8.07 12.63
CA PRO A 517 -25.20 -8.27 11.55
C PRO A 517 -23.74 -8.14 12.00
N ASN A 518 -23.46 -7.32 13.03
CA ASN A 518 -22.12 -7.12 13.57
C ASN A 518 -21.57 -8.34 14.34
N ALA A 519 -22.43 -9.28 14.74
CA ALA A 519 -22.02 -10.54 15.35
C ALA A 519 -21.50 -11.54 14.31
N ILE A 520 -22.00 -11.47 13.07
CA ILE A 520 -21.60 -12.39 11.99
C ILE A 520 -20.43 -11.79 11.20
N THR A 521 -19.22 -12.10 11.62
CA THR A 521 -17.99 -11.74 10.90
C THR A 521 -17.10 -12.96 10.71
N THR A 522 -16.23 -12.92 9.72
CA THR A 522 -15.32 -14.04 9.38
C THR A 522 -14.39 -14.43 10.53
N THR A 523 -14.14 -13.54 11.48
CA THR A 523 -13.34 -13.82 12.68
C THR A 523 -14.18 -14.38 13.82
N LYS A 524 -15.40 -13.85 14.02
CA LYS A 524 -16.32 -14.30 15.08
C LYS A 524 -16.94 -15.66 14.79
N LEU A 525 -17.17 -16.02 13.53
CA LEU A 525 -17.68 -17.35 13.13
C LEU A 525 -16.69 -18.50 13.42
N ARG A 526 -15.41 -18.16 13.67
CA ARG A 526 -14.32 -19.13 13.88
C ARG A 526 -13.94 -19.30 15.35
N LYS A 527 -14.40 -18.37 16.19
CA LYS A 527 -14.35 -18.50 17.64
C LYS A 527 -15.61 -19.24 18.06
#